data_AF-Q8I8T8-F1
#
_entry.id   AF-Q8I8T8-F1
#
_cell.length_a   1.000
_cell.length_b   1.000
_cell.length_c   1.000
_cell.angle_alpha   90.00
_cell.angle_beta   90.00
_cell.angle_gamma   90.00
#
_symmetry.space_group_name_H-M   'P 1'
#
loop_
_entity.id
_entity.type
_entity.pdbx_description
1 polymer ?
#
loop_
_entity_poly.entity_id
_entity_poly.type
_entity_poly.pdbx_seq_one_letter_code
_entity_poly.pdbx_strand_id
1 'polypeptide(L)'
;KYIMYEKEYKDFMYKDYSQYFKKFDNYEYFYTKDFKMWQWWKLMGLGEHWYAEGHHMERDNMYMFNKDSTYLDVMKNVNMFYMPVDYTRDVYFFNKESELSYFTEDVEWNSFWYYFNMDYFPYLDGDDFGLKKDRRGEYYFYVVRQMLARYYMERLSHGFGEIPEFSFFTEVEYGYDPQLINYNGVGYSYRKNYYEYETYGNFDYMYYIINFFTRVEEIITQGYFKTYDGKMINMRKPESIEYLGDIMQGNYDNYDKYFATFWYMYAHMYFAHIDDTGFYVHPDVFLNYET
;
A
#
# COMPACT_ATOMS: atom_id res chain seq x y z
N LYS A 1 -22.91 -17.61 -10.14
CA LYS A 1 -21.51 -17.20 -9.93
C LYS A 1 -21.05 -17.46 -8.48
N TYR A 2 -21.77 -16.97 -7.45
CA TYR A 2 -21.45 -17.23 -6.03
C TYR A 2 -21.32 -18.72 -5.64
N ILE A 3 -22.21 -19.59 -6.13
CA ILE A 3 -22.15 -21.05 -5.87
C ILE A 3 -20.85 -21.70 -6.37
N MET A 4 -20.25 -21.14 -7.43
CA MET A 4 -19.00 -21.65 -8.01
C MET A 4 -17.81 -21.32 -7.10
N TYR A 5 -17.73 -20.07 -6.61
CA TYR A 5 -16.69 -19.63 -5.68
C TYR A 5 -16.81 -20.34 -4.33
N GLU A 6 -18.04 -20.58 -3.84
CA GLU A 6 -18.25 -21.30 -2.59
C GLU A 6 -17.81 -22.76 -2.68
N LYS A 7 -18.01 -23.40 -3.85
CA LYS A 7 -17.50 -24.74 -4.12
C LYS A 7 -15.97 -24.75 -4.16
N GLU A 8 -15.35 -23.83 -4.90
CA GLU A 8 -13.88 -23.71 -4.96
C GLU A 8 -13.26 -23.47 -3.56
N TYR A 9 -13.93 -22.69 -2.71
CA TYR A 9 -13.52 -22.46 -1.32
C TYR A 9 -13.61 -23.73 -0.47
N LYS A 10 -14.73 -24.45 -0.54
CA LYS A 10 -14.93 -25.70 0.22
C LYS A 10 -13.96 -26.78 -0.26
N ASP A 11 -13.76 -26.90 -1.57
CA ASP A 11 -12.80 -27.82 -2.17
C ASP A 11 -11.37 -27.52 -1.71
N PHE A 12 -11.03 -26.24 -1.50
CA PHE A 12 -9.78 -25.82 -0.89
C PHE A 12 -9.73 -26.15 0.62
N MET A 13 -10.68 -25.68 1.43
CA MET A 13 -10.68 -25.85 2.90
C MET A 13 -10.66 -27.31 3.34
N TYR A 14 -11.34 -28.19 2.59
CA TYR A 14 -11.45 -29.61 2.91
C TYR A 14 -10.45 -30.49 2.13
N LYS A 15 -9.52 -29.89 1.38
CA LYS A 15 -8.44 -30.65 0.75
C LYS A 15 -7.47 -31.12 1.84
N ASP A 16 -7.14 -32.41 1.82
CA ASP A 16 -6.13 -32.94 2.73
C ASP A 16 -4.73 -32.47 2.31
N TYR A 17 -4.25 -31.43 3.01
CA TYR A 17 -2.91 -30.89 2.83
C TYR A 17 -1.85 -31.61 3.68
N SER A 18 -2.23 -32.59 4.52
CA SER A 18 -1.28 -33.32 5.39
C SER A 18 -0.14 -34.00 4.61
N GLN A 19 -0.40 -34.37 3.35
CA GLN A 19 0.59 -34.91 2.42
C GLN A 19 1.71 -33.92 2.04
N TYR A 20 1.42 -32.61 2.03
CA TYR A 20 2.42 -31.57 1.75
C TYR A 20 3.28 -31.30 2.98
N PHE A 21 2.67 -31.28 4.17
CA PHE A 21 3.38 -31.14 5.46
C PHE A 21 4.33 -32.31 5.76
N LYS A 22 4.01 -33.53 5.28
CA LYS A 22 4.90 -34.69 5.40
C LYS A 22 6.07 -34.70 4.41
N LYS A 23 5.96 -33.96 3.30
CA LYS A 23 6.97 -33.94 2.22
C LYS A 23 8.05 -32.89 2.46
N PHE A 24 7.74 -31.85 3.22
CA PHE A 24 8.65 -30.75 3.55
C PHE A 24 8.71 -30.62 5.09
N ASP A 25 9.72 -31.21 5.71
CA ASP A 25 9.96 -31.18 7.16
C ASP A 25 9.85 -29.74 7.69
N ASN A 26 8.89 -29.49 8.60
CA ASN A 26 8.71 -28.23 9.35
C ASN A 26 8.38 -26.97 8.54
N TYR A 27 7.49 -27.02 7.54
CA TYR A 27 6.89 -25.79 6.99
C TYR A 27 5.59 -25.41 7.72
N GLU A 28 5.61 -24.30 8.47
CA GLU A 28 4.42 -23.65 9.06
C GLU A 28 3.56 -22.90 8.01
N TYR A 29 4.06 -22.80 6.78
CA TYR A 29 3.41 -22.09 5.68
C TYR A 29 2.92 -23.10 4.63
N PHE A 30 1.65 -23.00 4.26
CA PHE A 30 1.10 -23.80 3.16
C PHE A 30 1.07 -22.95 1.89
N TYR A 31 1.62 -23.49 0.80
CA TYR A 31 1.64 -22.86 -0.51
C TYR A 31 0.53 -23.47 -1.39
N THR A 32 -0.19 -22.60 -2.09
CA THR A 32 -1.27 -22.97 -2.99
C THR A 32 -1.12 -22.16 -4.26
N LYS A 33 -0.74 -22.86 -5.32
CA LYS A 33 -0.59 -22.30 -6.68
C LYS A 33 -1.89 -21.69 -7.23
N ASP A 34 -3.04 -22.08 -6.68
CA ASP A 34 -4.37 -21.66 -7.14
C ASP A 34 -5.04 -20.66 -6.20
N PHE A 35 -4.30 -20.04 -5.28
CA PHE A 35 -4.88 -19.09 -4.34
C PHE A 35 -5.45 -17.88 -5.08
N LYS A 36 -6.71 -17.57 -4.80
CA LYS A 36 -7.41 -16.41 -5.35
C LYS A 36 -7.55 -15.37 -4.25
N MET A 37 -7.38 -14.09 -4.59
CA MET A 37 -7.48 -12.98 -3.64
C MET A 37 -8.73 -13.01 -2.76
N TRP A 38 -9.88 -13.39 -3.30
CA TRP A 38 -11.13 -13.50 -2.54
C TRP A 38 -11.09 -14.59 -1.45
N GLN A 39 -10.22 -15.61 -1.58
CA GLN A 39 -10.02 -16.64 -0.55
C GLN A 39 -9.34 -16.06 0.69
N TRP A 40 -8.51 -15.02 0.53
CA TRP A 40 -7.90 -14.30 1.65
C TRP A 40 -8.97 -13.58 2.49
N TRP A 41 -9.89 -12.83 1.85
CA TRP A 41 -10.97 -12.14 2.58
C TRP A 41 -11.87 -13.12 3.32
N LYS A 42 -12.16 -14.28 2.72
CA LYS A 42 -12.93 -15.34 3.38
C LYS A 42 -12.19 -15.99 4.55
N LEU A 43 -10.88 -16.26 4.42
CA LEU A 43 -10.07 -16.78 5.52
C LEU A 43 -9.96 -15.79 6.68
N MET A 44 -9.93 -14.49 6.37
CA MET A 44 -10.00 -13.40 7.34
C MET A 44 -11.42 -13.20 7.92
N GLY A 45 -12.39 -14.02 7.50
CA GLY A 45 -13.78 -13.93 7.97
C GLY A 45 -14.59 -12.79 7.34
N LEU A 46 -14.00 -11.93 6.51
CA LEU A 46 -14.64 -10.72 5.96
C LEU A 46 -15.84 -11.01 5.03
N GLY A 47 -15.96 -12.23 4.51
CA GLY A 47 -17.08 -12.65 3.66
C GLY A 47 -18.22 -13.40 4.38
N GLU A 48 -18.02 -13.85 5.62
CA GLU A 48 -18.98 -14.66 6.39
C GLU A 48 -19.36 -13.99 7.72
N HIS A 49 -18.41 -13.27 8.31
CA HIS A 49 -18.59 -12.36 9.42
C HIS A 49 -18.65 -10.95 8.85
N TRP A 50 -19.88 -10.52 8.53
CA TRP A 50 -20.16 -9.10 8.68
C TRP A 50 -20.01 -8.84 10.16
N TYR A 51 -18.93 -8.18 10.56
CA TYR A 51 -18.83 -7.66 11.91
C TYR A 51 -19.95 -6.62 12.03
N ALA A 52 -21.09 -7.04 12.55
CA ALA A 52 -21.98 -6.13 13.24
C ALA A 52 -21.20 -5.73 14.50
N GLU A 53 -20.31 -4.77 14.35
CA GLU A 53 -19.61 -4.18 15.46
C GLU A 53 -20.68 -3.60 16.38
N GLY A 54 -20.81 -4.15 17.60
CA GLY A 54 -21.75 -3.63 18.61
C GLY A 54 -21.40 -2.20 19.04
N HIS A 55 -20.20 -1.78 18.68
CA HIS A 55 -19.71 -0.41 18.71
C HIS A 55 -19.56 0.03 17.26
N HIS A 56 -20.55 0.73 16.71
CA HIS A 56 -20.38 1.40 15.42
C HIS A 56 -19.21 2.38 15.53
N MET A 57 -18.52 2.70 14.42
CA MET A 57 -17.57 3.81 14.36
C MET A 57 -18.19 5.02 15.07
N GLU A 58 -17.73 5.31 16.28
CA GLU A 58 -18.32 6.35 17.09
C GLU A 58 -17.90 7.68 16.47
N ARG A 59 -18.87 8.47 16.01
CA ARG A 59 -18.64 9.92 16.02
C ARG A 59 -18.30 10.28 17.46
N ASP A 60 -17.42 11.25 17.68
CA ASP A 60 -17.04 11.77 18.99
C ASP A 60 -18.23 12.15 19.91
N ASN A 61 -19.45 12.26 19.36
CA ASN A 61 -20.68 12.58 20.07
C ASN A 61 -21.66 11.39 20.23
N MET A 62 -21.31 10.15 19.88
CA MET A 62 -22.19 8.96 20.04
C MET A 62 -22.68 8.80 21.48
N TYR A 63 -21.84 9.14 22.47
CA TYR A 63 -22.21 9.15 23.88
C TYR A 63 -23.42 10.05 24.20
N MET A 64 -23.68 11.08 23.40
CA MET A 64 -24.85 11.95 23.55
C MET A 64 -26.11 11.23 23.07
N PHE A 65 -26.04 10.56 21.92
CA PHE A 65 -27.16 9.80 21.35
C PHE A 65 -27.51 8.55 22.15
N ASN A 66 -26.50 7.87 22.71
CA ASN A 66 -26.70 6.72 23.59
C ASN A 66 -27.39 7.07 24.93
N LYS A 67 -27.52 8.35 25.27
CA LYS A 67 -28.27 8.83 26.44
C LYS A 67 -29.68 9.33 26.10
N ASP A 68 -30.01 9.49 24.82
CA ASP A 68 -31.33 9.94 24.38
C ASP A 68 -32.28 8.74 24.23
N SER A 69 -33.28 8.66 25.12
CA SER A 69 -34.30 7.62 25.08
C SER A 69 -35.08 7.57 23.77
N THR A 70 -35.23 8.71 23.09
CA THR A 70 -35.94 8.82 21.82
C THR A 70 -35.13 8.19 20.70
N TYR A 71 -33.83 8.50 20.63
CA TYR A 71 -32.90 7.92 19.67
C TYR A 71 -32.83 6.39 19.84
N LEU A 72 -32.68 5.92 21.08
CA LEU A 72 -32.65 4.49 21.39
C LEU A 72 -33.94 3.79 20.96
N ASP A 73 -35.10 4.39 21.18
CA ASP A 73 -36.39 3.80 20.79
C ASP A 73 -36.57 3.74 19.26
N VAL A 74 -36.13 4.77 18.54
CA VAL A 74 -36.09 4.77 17.07
C VAL A 74 -35.18 3.67 16.56
N MET A 75 -33.98 3.50 17.13
CA MET A 75 -32.99 2.53 16.67
C MET A 75 -33.37 1.07 16.98
N LYS A 76 -34.24 0.79 17.95
CA LYS A 76 -34.66 -0.60 18.30
C LYS A 76 -35.23 -1.40 17.13
N ASN A 77 -35.90 -0.73 16.18
CA ASN A 77 -36.55 -1.38 15.03
C ASN A 77 -35.80 -1.11 13.71
N VAL A 78 -34.61 -0.51 13.77
CA VAL A 78 -33.80 -0.23 12.58
C VAL A 78 -33.02 -1.48 12.21
N ASN A 79 -33.38 -2.07 11.06
CA ASN A 79 -32.65 -3.22 10.51
C ASN A 79 -31.47 -2.80 9.62
N MET A 80 -31.47 -1.56 9.12
CA MET A 80 -30.45 -1.04 8.23
C MET A 80 -30.35 0.48 8.41
N PHE A 81 -29.14 0.97 8.61
CA PHE A 81 -28.83 2.38 8.79
C PHE A 81 -27.87 2.81 7.68
N TYR A 82 -28.20 3.90 7.00
CA TYR A 82 -27.33 4.51 5.99
C TYR A 82 -26.69 5.75 6.59
N MET A 83 -25.36 5.75 6.68
CA MET A 83 -24.60 6.89 7.15
C MET A 83 -23.98 7.60 5.94
N PRO A 84 -24.41 8.82 5.61
CA PRO A 84 -23.64 9.63 4.67
C PRO A 84 -22.30 9.97 5.31
N VAL A 85 -21.23 9.74 4.56
CA VAL A 85 -19.86 10.10 4.94
C VAL A 85 -19.36 11.15 3.96
N ASP A 86 -18.73 12.18 4.49
CA ASP A 86 -18.06 13.20 3.70
C ASP A 86 -16.57 12.85 3.65
N TYR A 87 -15.90 13.25 2.58
CA TYR A 87 -14.43 13.25 2.51
C TYR A 87 -13.83 14.21 3.54
N THR A 88 -12.53 14.06 3.79
CA THR A 88 -11.82 14.90 4.75
C THR A 88 -11.99 16.39 4.45
N ARG A 89 -12.43 17.13 5.47
CA ARG A 89 -12.63 18.60 5.45
C ARG A 89 -12.31 19.31 6.76
N ASP A 90 -12.59 18.66 7.90
CA ASP A 90 -12.55 19.27 9.23
C ASP A 90 -11.24 18.92 9.96
N VAL A 91 -10.11 19.30 9.35
CA VAL A 91 -8.74 18.98 9.83
C VAL A 91 -8.06 20.17 10.51
N TYR A 92 -7.03 19.90 11.32
CA TYR A 92 -6.31 20.96 12.05
C TYR A 92 -5.60 21.93 11.11
N PHE A 93 -5.11 21.44 9.96
CA PHE A 93 -4.50 22.26 8.92
C PHE A 93 -4.96 21.81 7.52
N PHE A 94 -5.94 22.51 6.98
CA PHE A 94 -6.39 22.32 5.61
C PHE A 94 -5.42 23.01 4.63
N ASN A 95 -5.07 22.36 3.54
CA ASN A 95 -4.22 22.94 2.50
C ASN A 95 -4.81 22.67 1.10
N LYS A 96 -4.13 23.19 0.08
CA LYS A 96 -4.59 23.10 -1.31
C LYS A 96 -4.80 21.65 -1.77
N GLU A 97 -3.91 20.72 -1.38
CA GLU A 97 -4.04 19.30 -1.75
C GLU A 97 -5.24 18.63 -1.07
N SER A 98 -5.72 19.16 0.05
CA SER A 98 -6.92 18.67 0.73
C SER A 98 -8.19 18.80 -0.13
N GLU A 99 -8.22 19.68 -1.14
CA GLU A 99 -9.34 19.79 -2.09
C GLU A 99 -9.49 18.55 -2.98
N LEU A 100 -8.44 17.73 -3.11
CA LEU A 100 -8.44 16.48 -3.87
C LEU A 100 -8.83 15.26 -3.02
N SER A 101 -9.28 15.45 -1.77
CA SER A 101 -9.64 14.36 -0.86
C SER A 101 -10.68 13.41 -1.46
N TYR A 102 -11.64 13.92 -2.24
CA TYR A 102 -12.62 13.07 -2.94
C TYR A 102 -12.01 12.05 -3.90
N PHE A 103 -10.82 12.34 -4.43
CA PHE A 103 -10.09 11.47 -5.33
C PHE A 103 -9.09 10.61 -4.56
N THR A 104 -8.30 11.20 -3.66
CA THR A 104 -7.24 10.49 -2.95
C THR A 104 -7.77 9.57 -1.85
N GLU A 105 -8.95 9.85 -1.30
CA GLU A 105 -9.63 9.03 -0.29
C GLU A 105 -10.76 8.19 -0.92
N ASP A 106 -10.86 8.17 -2.25
CA ASP A 106 -11.79 7.27 -2.91
C ASP A 106 -11.45 5.81 -2.58
N VAL A 107 -12.47 5.05 -2.21
CA VAL A 107 -12.30 3.67 -1.74
C VAL A 107 -11.78 2.79 -2.87
N GLU A 108 -12.23 2.99 -4.11
CA GLU A 108 -11.82 2.18 -5.25
C GLU A 108 -10.40 2.55 -5.70
N TRP A 109 -10.02 3.84 -5.60
CA TRP A 109 -8.66 4.31 -5.86
C TRP A 109 -7.63 3.65 -4.95
N ASN A 110 -7.88 3.66 -3.63
CA ASN A 110 -7.01 3.00 -2.65
C ASN A 110 -7.05 1.48 -2.76
N SER A 111 -8.25 0.90 -2.97
CA SER A 111 -8.41 -0.54 -3.19
C SER A 111 -7.64 -1.03 -4.42
N PHE A 112 -7.55 -0.23 -5.48
CA PHE A 112 -6.77 -0.58 -6.66
C PHE A 112 -5.29 -0.81 -6.33
N TRP A 113 -4.68 0.11 -5.57
CA TRP A 113 -3.27 -0.01 -5.18
C TRP A 113 -3.03 -1.20 -4.26
N TYR A 114 -3.93 -1.42 -3.31
CA TYR A 114 -3.95 -2.60 -2.45
C TYR A 114 -4.01 -3.90 -3.27
N TYR A 115 -4.99 -4.04 -4.16
CA TYR A 115 -5.14 -5.27 -4.95
C TYR A 115 -4.01 -5.50 -5.94
N PHE A 116 -3.46 -4.44 -6.54
CA PHE A 116 -2.30 -4.56 -7.40
C PHE A 116 -1.10 -5.13 -6.63
N ASN A 117 -0.80 -4.59 -5.45
CA ASN A 117 0.30 -5.08 -4.62
C ASN A 117 0.03 -6.46 -4.04
N MET A 118 -1.23 -6.87 -3.85
CA MET A 118 -1.53 -8.24 -3.44
C MET A 118 -1.39 -9.26 -4.59
N ASP A 119 -1.80 -8.91 -5.82
CA ASP A 119 -1.65 -9.79 -7.00
C ASP A 119 -0.17 -9.89 -7.43
N TYR A 120 0.60 -8.81 -7.25
CA TYR A 120 2.01 -8.69 -7.63
C TYR A 120 2.95 -8.46 -6.44
N PHE A 121 2.72 -9.17 -5.33
CA PHE A 121 3.44 -8.94 -4.06
C PHE A 121 4.97 -8.93 -4.22
N PRO A 122 5.64 -7.79 -3.91
CA PRO A 122 7.05 -7.59 -4.26
C PRO A 122 7.98 -8.71 -3.78
N TYR A 123 7.73 -9.28 -2.61
CA TYR A 123 8.65 -10.24 -1.98
C TYR A 123 8.37 -11.72 -2.32
N LEU A 124 7.45 -12.01 -3.24
CA LEU A 124 7.26 -13.36 -3.78
C LEU A 124 8.09 -13.59 -5.05
N ASP A 125 8.59 -14.81 -5.21
CA ASP A 125 9.33 -15.24 -6.40
C ASP A 125 8.41 -15.26 -7.65
N GLY A 126 8.88 -14.66 -8.75
CA GLY A 126 8.03 -14.51 -9.92
C GLY A 126 7.84 -15.79 -10.75
N ASP A 127 8.74 -16.77 -10.66
CA ASP A 127 8.63 -18.03 -11.38
C ASP A 127 7.68 -18.99 -10.65
N ASP A 128 7.85 -19.15 -9.34
CA ASP A 128 7.05 -20.03 -8.50
C ASP A 128 5.60 -19.55 -8.41
N PHE A 129 5.37 -18.23 -8.35
CA PHE A 129 4.03 -17.65 -8.25
C PHE A 129 3.45 -17.20 -9.59
N GLY A 130 4.18 -17.39 -10.70
CA GLY A 130 3.71 -17.03 -12.04
C GLY A 130 3.52 -15.52 -12.24
N LEU A 131 4.22 -14.68 -11.47
CA LEU A 131 4.14 -13.22 -11.55
C LEU A 131 4.85 -12.66 -12.78
N LYS A 132 5.76 -13.43 -13.40
CA LYS A 132 6.46 -13.03 -14.64
C LYS A 132 5.58 -13.07 -15.89
N LYS A 133 4.36 -13.64 -15.80
CA LYS A 133 3.45 -13.85 -16.95
C LYS A 133 3.14 -12.55 -17.70
N ASP A 134 3.04 -11.43 -16.99
CA ASP A 134 2.63 -10.13 -17.53
C ASP A 134 3.79 -9.15 -17.65
N ARG A 135 5.05 -9.64 -17.63
CA ARG A 135 6.28 -8.82 -17.63
C ARG A 135 6.28 -7.89 -16.41
N ARG A 136 6.56 -8.49 -15.25
CA ARG A 136 6.35 -7.95 -13.91
C ARG A 136 6.90 -6.53 -13.75
N GLY A 137 8.16 -6.33 -14.11
CA GLY A 137 8.83 -5.04 -13.98
C GLY A 137 8.22 -3.98 -14.90
N GLU A 138 7.96 -4.32 -16.17
CA GLU A 138 7.25 -3.42 -17.09
C GLU A 138 5.85 -3.08 -16.59
N TYR A 139 5.12 -4.06 -16.08
CA TYR A 139 3.76 -3.90 -15.61
C TYR A 139 3.69 -2.98 -14.39
N TYR A 140 4.63 -3.12 -13.44
CA TYR A 140 4.76 -2.19 -12.32
C TYR A 140 4.95 -0.75 -12.80
N PHE A 141 5.89 -0.51 -13.71
CA PHE A 141 6.10 0.82 -14.27
C PHE A 141 4.88 1.37 -14.97
N TYR A 142 4.20 0.53 -15.74
CA TYR A 142 2.96 0.90 -16.41
C TYR A 142 1.91 1.34 -15.39
N VAL A 143 1.66 0.54 -14.34
CA VAL A 143 0.66 0.85 -13.31
C VAL A 143 1.00 2.16 -12.59
N VAL A 144 2.22 2.32 -12.09
CA VAL A 144 2.64 3.54 -11.39
C VAL A 144 2.51 4.77 -12.30
N ARG A 145 2.97 4.67 -13.56
CA ARG A 145 2.85 5.76 -14.53
C ARG A 145 1.39 6.11 -14.82
N GLN A 146 0.52 5.12 -14.99
CA GLN A 146 -0.90 5.35 -15.24
C GLN A 146 -1.61 5.99 -14.04
N MET A 147 -1.26 5.59 -12.81
CA MET A 147 -1.77 6.21 -11.59
C MET A 147 -1.33 7.69 -11.50
N LEU A 148 -0.04 7.96 -11.68
CA LEU A 148 0.48 9.34 -11.65
C LEU A 148 -0.16 10.20 -12.76
N ALA A 149 -0.34 9.67 -13.96
CA ALA A 149 -1.01 10.38 -15.05
C ALA A 149 -2.47 10.69 -14.70
N ARG A 150 -3.19 9.73 -14.09
CA ARG A 150 -4.58 9.91 -13.67
C ARG A 150 -4.73 10.95 -12.56
N TYR A 151 -3.83 10.93 -11.57
CA TYR A 151 -3.76 11.93 -10.51
C TYR A 151 -3.40 13.31 -11.07
N TYR A 152 -2.44 13.39 -12.00
CA TYR A 152 -2.09 14.63 -12.67
C TYR A 152 -3.27 15.25 -13.44
N MET A 153 -4.12 14.43 -14.08
CA MET A 153 -5.35 14.93 -14.71
C MET A 153 -6.33 15.56 -13.72
N GLU A 154 -6.48 15.00 -12.51
CA GLU A 154 -7.28 15.65 -11.45
C GLU A 154 -6.69 17.00 -11.06
N ARG A 155 -5.37 17.04 -10.81
CA ARG A 155 -4.66 18.29 -10.50
C ARG A 155 -4.91 19.37 -11.56
N LEU A 156 -4.87 19.01 -12.84
CA LEU A 156 -5.14 19.94 -13.93
C LEU A 156 -6.57 20.49 -13.90
N SER A 157 -7.56 19.66 -13.54
CA SER A 157 -8.96 20.10 -13.42
C SER A 157 -9.18 21.12 -12.31
N HIS A 158 -8.36 21.07 -11.25
CA HIS A 158 -8.34 22.05 -10.15
C HIS A 158 -7.37 23.21 -10.38
N GLY A 159 -6.64 23.25 -11.50
CA GLY A 159 -5.65 24.28 -11.78
C GLY A 159 -4.39 24.19 -10.89
N PHE A 160 -4.07 23.00 -10.39
CA PHE A 160 -2.94 22.78 -9.47
C PHE A 160 -1.60 22.64 -10.20
N GLY A 161 -1.63 22.34 -11.50
CA GLY A 161 -0.43 22.16 -12.32
C GLY A 161 0.27 20.83 -12.05
N GLU A 162 1.59 20.83 -12.24
CA GLU A 162 2.44 19.65 -12.11
C GLU A 162 2.46 19.09 -10.68
N ILE A 163 2.82 17.80 -10.56
CA ILE A 163 3.05 17.16 -9.27
C ILE A 163 4.35 17.75 -8.71
N PRO A 164 4.37 18.30 -7.48
CA PRO A 164 5.58 18.91 -6.91
C PRO A 164 6.70 17.88 -6.79
N GLU A 165 7.93 18.30 -7.10
CA GLU A 165 9.11 17.51 -6.83
C GLU A 165 9.45 17.53 -5.34
N PHE A 166 9.94 16.41 -4.83
CA PHE A 166 10.39 16.29 -3.46
C PHE A 166 11.91 16.53 -3.36
N SER A 167 12.33 17.21 -2.31
CA SER A 167 13.74 17.35 -1.93
C SER A 167 13.88 17.21 -0.42
N PHE A 168 14.91 16.47 0.00
CA PHE A 168 15.25 16.29 1.41
C PHE A 168 15.71 17.58 2.10
N PHE A 169 16.20 18.55 1.32
CA PHE A 169 16.84 19.79 1.80
C PHE A 169 15.95 21.02 1.69
N THR A 170 14.65 20.81 1.44
CA THR A 170 13.66 21.89 1.37
C THR A 170 12.42 21.47 2.13
N GLU A 171 11.70 22.44 2.67
CA GLU A 171 10.43 22.20 3.34
C GLU A 171 9.39 21.61 2.37
N VAL A 172 8.64 20.62 2.83
CA VAL A 172 7.46 20.10 2.12
C VAL A 172 6.29 21.02 2.42
N GLU A 173 5.88 21.81 1.43
CA GLU A 173 4.84 22.83 1.56
C GLU A 173 3.51 22.24 2.09
N TYR A 174 3.05 21.14 1.49
CA TYR A 174 1.77 20.53 1.83
C TYR A 174 1.93 19.31 2.75
N GLY A 175 1.43 19.46 3.97
CA GLY A 175 1.28 18.39 4.94
C GLY A 175 0.06 17.50 4.67
N TYR A 176 -0.13 16.50 5.53
CA TYR A 176 -1.29 15.61 5.50
C TYR A 176 -1.72 15.25 6.93
N ASP A 177 -3.03 15.32 7.20
CA ASP A 177 -3.67 15.07 8.50
C ASP A 177 -4.70 13.94 8.38
N PRO A 178 -4.26 12.66 8.46
CA PRO A 178 -5.15 11.52 8.27
C PRO A 178 -6.19 11.45 9.39
N GLN A 179 -7.47 11.46 9.02
CA GLN A 179 -8.58 11.24 9.94
C GLN A 179 -8.81 9.74 10.20
N LEU A 180 -7.71 9.01 10.45
CA LEU A 180 -7.70 7.56 10.63
C LEU A 180 -7.30 7.19 12.06
N ILE A 181 -7.92 6.13 12.56
CA ILE A 181 -7.62 5.53 13.86
C ILE A 181 -7.37 4.05 13.63
N ASN A 182 -6.26 3.55 14.15
CA ASN A 182 -5.93 2.13 14.07
C ASN A 182 -6.84 1.30 15.00
N TYR A 183 -6.93 -0.01 14.79
CA TYR A 183 -7.80 -0.91 15.56
C TYR A 183 -7.54 -0.88 17.07
N ASN A 184 -6.35 -0.47 17.50
CA ASN A 184 -5.97 -0.31 18.91
C ASN A 184 -6.36 1.06 19.51
N GLY A 185 -7.08 1.89 18.75
CA GLY A 185 -7.51 3.24 19.18
C GLY A 185 -6.44 4.33 19.03
N VAL A 186 -5.25 4.01 18.50
CA VAL A 186 -4.20 4.99 18.26
C VAL A 186 -4.46 5.70 16.92
N GLY A 187 -4.56 7.03 16.95
CA GLY A 187 -4.67 7.84 15.74
C GLY A 187 -3.42 7.76 14.86
N TYR A 188 -3.59 7.91 13.56
CA TYR A 188 -2.48 7.96 12.61
C TYR A 188 -1.62 9.21 12.83
N SER A 189 -0.32 9.11 12.55
CA SER A 189 0.57 10.28 12.52
C SER A 189 0.21 11.23 11.38
N TYR A 190 0.46 12.51 11.61
CA TYR A 190 0.26 13.56 10.62
C TYR A 190 1.59 14.26 10.32
N ARG A 191 1.68 14.86 9.13
CA ARG A 191 2.77 15.76 8.75
C ARG A 191 2.22 17.17 8.58
N LYS A 192 2.70 18.14 9.37
CA LYS A 192 2.30 19.55 9.21
C LYS A 192 2.74 20.13 7.85
N ASN A 193 2.10 21.22 7.43
CA ASN A 193 2.59 22.03 6.31
C ASN A 193 3.99 22.60 6.63
N TYR A 194 4.78 22.83 5.57
CA TYR A 194 6.17 23.32 5.65
C TYR A 194 7.02 22.45 6.59
N TYR A 195 6.94 21.12 6.41
CA TYR A 195 7.74 20.18 7.20
C TYR A 195 9.15 20.04 6.64
N GLU A 196 10.15 20.16 7.51
CA GLU A 196 11.56 20.08 7.15
C GLU A 196 12.15 18.72 7.52
N TYR A 197 12.52 17.94 6.51
CA TYR A 197 13.12 16.62 6.69
C TYR A 197 14.62 16.68 7.02
N GLU A 198 15.32 17.74 6.64
CA GLU A 198 16.75 17.93 6.90
C GLU A 198 17.09 17.95 8.39
N THR A 199 16.24 18.54 9.23
CA THR A 199 16.51 18.67 10.67
C THR A 199 16.06 17.45 11.48
N TYR A 200 15.00 16.75 11.05
CA TYR A 200 14.29 15.75 11.87
C TYR A 200 14.22 14.34 11.24
N GLY A 201 14.72 14.18 10.02
CA GLY A 201 14.68 12.91 9.31
C GLY A 201 15.69 11.88 9.81
N ASN A 202 15.41 10.59 9.56
CA ASN A 202 16.39 9.53 9.75
C ASN A 202 17.44 9.60 8.61
N PHE A 203 18.62 10.12 8.91
CA PHE A 203 19.67 10.33 7.92
C PHE A 203 20.16 9.02 7.29
N ASP A 204 20.15 7.89 8.01
CA ASP A 204 20.57 6.61 7.44
C ASP A 204 19.64 6.18 6.31
N TYR A 205 18.32 6.29 6.53
CA TYR A 205 17.34 5.98 5.48
C TYR A 205 17.39 6.99 4.34
N MET A 206 17.58 8.28 4.63
CA MET A 206 17.82 9.29 3.60
C MET A 206 19.00 8.88 2.71
N TYR A 207 20.12 8.45 3.31
CA TYR A 207 21.27 7.97 2.55
C TYR A 207 20.96 6.72 1.73
N TYR A 208 20.19 5.77 2.25
CA TYR A 208 19.76 4.60 1.47
C TYR A 208 18.94 4.99 0.24
N ILE A 209 18.01 5.94 0.38
CA ILE A 209 17.17 6.41 -0.72
C ILE A 209 18.01 7.16 -1.76
N ILE A 210 18.86 8.10 -1.34
CA ILE A 210 19.73 8.88 -2.24
C ILE A 210 20.70 7.94 -2.99
N ASN A 211 21.33 7.01 -2.29
CA ASN A 211 22.25 6.05 -2.90
C ASN A 211 21.53 5.14 -3.90
N PHE A 212 20.30 4.72 -3.61
CA PHE A 212 19.48 3.94 -4.54
C PHE A 212 19.24 4.72 -5.84
N PHE A 213 18.74 5.95 -5.76
CA PHE A 213 18.48 6.77 -6.96
C PHE A 213 19.76 7.12 -7.73
N THR A 214 20.86 7.40 -7.02
CA THR A 214 22.17 7.63 -7.64
C THR A 214 22.60 6.41 -8.46
N ARG A 215 22.42 5.20 -7.91
CA ARG A 215 22.74 3.95 -8.60
C ARG A 215 21.86 3.70 -9.83
N VAL A 216 20.57 4.00 -9.73
CA VAL A 216 19.65 3.93 -10.88
C VAL A 216 20.10 4.90 -11.98
N GLU A 217 20.46 6.13 -11.62
CA GLU A 217 20.99 7.14 -12.56
C GLU A 217 22.29 6.68 -13.22
N GLU A 218 23.21 6.07 -12.48
CA GLU A 218 24.45 5.50 -13.03
C GLU A 218 24.17 4.38 -14.05
N ILE A 219 23.24 3.48 -13.75
CA ILE A 219 22.82 2.40 -14.65
C ILE A 219 22.27 2.98 -15.97
N ILE A 220 21.41 3.99 -15.86
CA ILE A 220 20.81 4.68 -17.02
C ILE A 220 21.90 5.39 -17.83
N THR A 221 22.78 6.14 -17.16
CA THR A 221 23.83 6.95 -17.79
C THR A 221 24.86 6.07 -18.52
N GLN A 222 25.31 4.98 -17.90
CA GLN A 222 26.22 4.03 -18.54
C GLN A 222 25.53 3.26 -19.67
N GLY A 223 24.21 3.06 -19.56
CA GLY A 223 23.41 2.27 -20.48
C GLY A 223 23.66 0.76 -20.34
N TYR A 224 24.21 0.34 -19.21
CA TYR A 224 24.41 -1.07 -18.87
C TYR A 224 24.17 -1.30 -17.37
N PHE A 225 23.57 -2.43 -17.04
CA PHE A 225 23.38 -2.90 -15.68
C PHE A 225 24.26 -4.13 -15.44
N LYS A 226 25.12 -4.06 -14.43
CA LYS A 226 26.01 -5.17 -14.06
C LYS A 226 25.39 -5.96 -12.90
N THR A 227 25.08 -7.23 -13.14
CA THR A 227 24.58 -8.14 -12.12
C THR A 227 25.71 -8.63 -11.20
N TYR A 228 25.35 -9.25 -10.08
CA TYR A 228 26.31 -9.77 -9.08
C TYR A 228 27.31 -10.79 -9.64
N ASP A 229 26.85 -11.65 -10.56
CA ASP A 229 27.69 -12.64 -11.28
C ASP A 229 28.58 -12.01 -12.37
N GLY A 230 28.53 -10.68 -12.54
CA GLY A 230 29.36 -9.93 -13.48
C GLY A 230 28.80 -9.87 -14.90
N LYS A 231 27.59 -10.38 -15.15
CA LYS A 231 26.93 -10.26 -16.45
C LYS A 231 26.51 -8.80 -16.69
N MET A 232 26.76 -8.33 -17.91
CA MET A 232 26.39 -6.99 -18.36
C MET A 232 25.09 -7.06 -19.15
N ILE A 233 24.03 -6.45 -18.62
CA ILE A 233 22.74 -6.29 -19.27
C ILE A 233 22.73 -4.94 -19.99
N ASN A 234 22.44 -4.92 -21.29
CA ASN A 234 22.37 -3.68 -22.06
C ASN A 234 21.04 -2.97 -21.81
N MET A 235 21.06 -1.76 -21.26
CA MET A 235 19.85 -1.00 -20.92
C MET A 235 19.25 -0.21 -22.10
N ARG A 236 19.92 -0.21 -23.27
CA ARG A 236 19.42 0.46 -24.49
C ARG A 236 18.39 -0.35 -25.29
N LYS A 237 17.93 -1.45 -24.69
CA LYS A 237 17.04 -2.43 -25.27
C LYS A 237 15.64 -2.25 -24.67
N PRO A 238 14.55 -2.22 -25.47
CA PRO A 238 13.19 -2.06 -24.95
C PRO A 238 12.83 -2.98 -23.76
N GLU A 239 13.20 -4.23 -23.87
CA GLU A 239 13.05 -5.35 -22.93
C GLU A 239 13.78 -5.13 -21.60
N SER A 240 14.75 -4.21 -21.54
CA SER A 240 15.45 -3.87 -20.31
C SER A 240 14.63 -3.03 -19.34
N ILE A 241 13.46 -2.54 -19.77
CA ILE A 241 12.47 -1.95 -18.88
C ILE A 241 12.02 -2.90 -17.77
N GLU A 242 12.05 -4.21 -18.03
CA GLU A 242 11.73 -5.24 -17.03
C GLU A 242 12.68 -5.13 -15.84
N TYR A 243 13.99 -5.10 -16.10
CA TYR A 243 15.00 -5.03 -15.06
C TYR A 243 14.95 -3.70 -14.28
N LEU A 244 14.68 -2.60 -14.99
CA LEU A 244 14.52 -1.31 -14.33
C LEU A 244 13.27 -1.31 -13.44
N GLY A 245 12.18 -1.93 -13.90
CA GLY A 245 10.94 -2.04 -13.13
C GLY A 245 11.11 -2.89 -11.89
N ASP A 246 11.82 -4.02 -12.01
CA ASP A 246 12.13 -4.89 -10.87
C ASP A 246 13.00 -4.17 -9.82
N ILE A 247 14.01 -3.41 -10.27
CA ILE A 247 14.84 -2.57 -9.38
C ILE A 247 14.01 -1.48 -8.70
N MET A 248 13.16 -0.79 -9.47
CA MET A 248 12.30 0.28 -8.94
C MET A 248 11.23 -0.25 -7.98
N GLN A 249 10.68 -1.45 -8.18
CA GLN A 249 9.77 -2.06 -7.22
C GLN A 249 10.52 -2.62 -5.99
N GLY A 250 11.82 -2.93 -6.13
CA GLY A 250 12.57 -3.67 -5.11
C GLY A 250 12.09 -5.12 -4.97
N ASN A 251 11.50 -5.69 -6.02
CA ASN A 251 10.84 -6.99 -5.94
C ASN A 251 11.85 -8.17 -5.90
N TYR A 252 11.40 -9.37 -5.56
CA TYR A 252 12.27 -10.55 -5.39
C TYR A 252 13.12 -10.90 -6.64
N ASP A 253 12.59 -10.61 -7.82
CA ASP A 253 13.19 -10.93 -9.11
C ASP A 253 14.31 -9.96 -9.52
N ASN A 254 14.46 -8.84 -8.80
CA ASN A 254 15.53 -7.88 -9.05
C ASN A 254 16.92 -8.53 -8.85
N TYR A 255 17.87 -8.19 -9.73
CA TYR A 255 19.24 -8.73 -9.63
C TYR A 255 20.11 -8.03 -8.59
N ASP A 256 19.73 -6.83 -8.14
CA ASP A 256 20.49 -6.02 -7.18
C ASP A 256 19.90 -6.11 -5.78
N LYS A 257 19.90 -7.33 -5.24
CA LYS A 257 19.20 -7.62 -4.00
C LYS A 257 19.71 -6.82 -2.80
N TYR A 258 20.97 -6.38 -2.82
CA TYR A 258 21.55 -5.61 -1.73
C TYR A 258 21.03 -4.18 -1.69
N PHE A 259 20.95 -3.49 -2.84
CA PHE A 259 20.58 -2.08 -2.87
C PHE A 259 19.09 -1.84 -3.18
N ALA A 260 18.44 -2.71 -3.95
CA ALA A 260 17.08 -2.47 -4.43
C ALA A 260 15.99 -3.09 -3.55
N THR A 261 16.22 -4.22 -2.88
CA THR A 261 15.12 -4.96 -2.22
C THR A 261 14.35 -4.15 -1.17
N PHE A 262 15.04 -3.29 -0.42
CA PHE A 262 14.45 -2.57 0.70
C PHE A 262 14.38 -1.06 0.50
N TRP A 263 14.81 -0.52 -0.64
CA TRP A 263 14.82 0.94 -0.84
C TRP A 263 13.41 1.52 -0.66
N TYR A 264 12.40 0.86 -1.22
CA TYR A 264 11.01 1.30 -1.18
C TYR A 264 10.45 1.26 0.25
N MET A 265 10.78 0.21 1.00
CA MET A 265 10.44 0.08 2.41
C MET A 265 11.10 1.19 3.24
N TYR A 266 12.40 1.42 3.07
CA TYR A 266 13.11 2.52 3.77
C TYR A 266 12.55 3.89 3.41
N ALA A 267 12.09 4.11 2.18
CA ALA A 267 11.40 5.34 1.79
C ALA A 267 10.10 5.54 2.57
N HIS A 268 9.25 4.51 2.66
CA HIS A 268 7.98 4.59 3.39
C HIS A 268 8.23 4.80 4.89
N MET A 269 9.17 4.07 5.46
CA MET A 269 9.58 4.20 6.86
C MET A 269 10.18 5.58 7.18
N TYR A 270 10.96 6.15 6.26
CA TYR A 270 11.48 7.50 6.39
C TYR A 270 10.36 8.54 6.45
N PHE A 271 9.38 8.45 5.55
CA PHE A 271 8.25 9.38 5.54
C PHE A 271 7.30 9.19 6.72
N ALA A 272 7.16 7.96 7.22
CA ALA A 272 6.36 7.61 8.38
C ALA A 272 7.06 7.84 9.74
N HIS A 273 8.34 8.24 9.74
CA HIS A 273 9.15 8.39 10.95
C HIS A 273 9.24 7.11 11.82
N ILE A 274 9.39 5.96 11.18
CA ILE A 274 9.41 4.65 11.83
C ILE A 274 10.74 3.94 11.59
N ASP A 275 11.21 3.20 12.59
CA ASP A 275 12.45 2.45 12.56
C ASP A 275 12.22 0.95 12.30
N ASP A 276 13.15 0.28 11.63
CA ASP A 276 13.08 -1.12 11.18
C ASP A 276 13.22 -2.12 12.32
N THR A 277 13.66 -1.64 13.47
CA THR A 277 13.71 -2.43 14.71
C THR A 277 12.44 -2.30 15.56
N GLY A 278 11.50 -1.46 15.16
CA GLY A 278 10.27 -1.18 15.90
C GLY A 278 9.28 -2.35 15.88
N PHE A 279 9.08 -2.99 17.04
CA PHE A 279 8.01 -4.01 17.18
C PHE A 279 6.62 -3.37 17.30
N TYR A 280 6.54 -2.18 17.89
CA TYR A 280 5.34 -1.36 17.97
C TYR A 280 5.60 -0.09 17.22
N VAL A 281 4.83 0.14 16.15
CA VAL A 281 4.97 1.31 15.29
C VAL A 281 3.75 2.20 15.46
N HIS A 282 3.97 3.51 15.40
CA HIS A 282 2.85 4.44 15.28
C HIS A 282 2.19 4.22 13.91
N PRO A 283 0.84 4.19 13.84
CA PRO A 283 0.16 4.04 12.56
C PRO A 283 0.45 5.24 11.66
N ASP A 284 0.77 4.99 10.39
CA ASP A 284 1.00 6.01 9.38
C ASP A 284 0.49 5.50 8.03
N VAL A 285 0.05 6.40 7.16
CA VAL A 285 -0.52 6.04 5.85
C VAL A 285 0.51 5.41 4.92
N PHE A 286 1.80 5.69 5.10
CA PHE A 286 2.84 5.04 4.31
C PHE A 286 3.10 3.57 4.69
N LEU A 287 2.45 3.03 5.73
CA LEU A 287 2.74 1.65 6.15
C LEU A 287 1.83 0.60 5.52
N ASN A 288 0.74 1.01 4.88
CA ASN A 288 -0.26 0.11 4.34
C ASN A 288 -0.58 0.48 2.89
N TYR A 289 -0.96 -0.51 2.07
CA TYR A 289 -1.27 -0.27 0.66
C TYR A 289 -2.68 0.28 0.44
N GLU A 290 -3.55 0.13 1.44
CA GLU A 290 -4.93 0.61 1.45
C GLU A 290 -5.10 2.07 1.87
N THR A 291 -4.01 2.76 2.27
CA THR A 291 -4.03 4.14 2.80
C THR A 291 -3.12 5.09 2.04
#